data_AF-A0A371X6U7-F1
#
_entry.id   AF-A0A371X6U7-F1
#
_cell.length_a   1.000
_cell.length_b   1.000
_cell.length_c   1.000
_cell.angle_alpha   90.00
_cell.angle_beta   90.00
_cell.angle_gamma   90.00
#
_symmetry.space_group_name_H-M   'P 1'
#
loop_
_entity.id
_entity.type
_entity.pdbx_description
1 polymer ?
#
loop_
_entity_poly.entity_id
_entity_poly.type
_entity_poly.pdbx_seq_one_letter_code
_entity_poly.pdbx_strand_id
1 'polypeptide(L)' 'MTYVTKEQRKAIHHKWNQDNQGLSYRSFRKLAVPVFAGDGAIAVPWCGMWLCVETDGYTHS' A
#
# COMPACT_ATOMS: atom_id res chain seq x y z
N MET A 1 5.54 10.93 -8.06
CA MET A 1 5.80 9.53 -7.71
C MET A 1 5.84 9.47 -6.19
N THR A 2 4.85 8.85 -5.55
CA THR A 2 4.75 8.79 -4.08
C THR A 2 6.00 8.11 -3.52
N TYR A 3 6.72 8.78 -2.60
CA TYR A 3 7.85 8.16 -1.93
C TYR A 3 7.32 7.15 -0.93
N VAL A 4 7.58 5.87 -1.18
CA VAL A 4 7.12 4.74 -0.37
C VAL A 4 8.32 4.15 0.35
N THR A 5 8.24 3.98 1.67
CA THR A 5 9.35 3.44 2.47
C THR A 5 9.65 1.98 2.10
N LYS A 6 10.78 1.45 2.59
CA LYS A 6 11.11 0.02 2.40
C LYS A 6 10.07 -0.87 3.08
N GLU A 7 9.61 -0.50 4.26
CA GLU A 7 8.64 -1.29 5.03
C GLU A 7 7.23 -1.22 4.43
N GLN A 8 6.78 -0.04 4.01
CA GLN A 8 5.54 0.08 3.23
C GLN A 8 5.57 -0.78 1.96
N ARG A 9 6.70 -0.81 1.23
CA ARG A 9 6.83 -1.70 0.06
C ARG A 9 6.71 -3.17 0.41
N LYS A 10 7.26 -3.61 1.55
CA LYS A 10 7.08 -5.00 2.01
C LYS A 10 5.62 -5.27 2.33
N ALA A 11 4.94 -4.39 3.07
CA ALA A 11 3.53 -4.52 3.42
C ALA A 11 2.63 -4.62 2.16
N ILE A 12 2.83 -3.73 1.19
CA ILE A 12 2.13 -3.77 -0.11
C ILE A 12 2.40 -5.09 -0.84
N HIS A 13 3.65 -5.55 -0.85
CA HIS A 13 4.01 -6.82 -1.48
C HIS A 13 3.36 -8.02 -0.78
N HIS A 14 3.27 -8.01 0.55
CA HIS A 14 2.56 -9.04 1.31
C HIS A 14 1.07 -9.07 0.97
N LYS A 15 0.40 -7.92 0.89
CA LYS A 15 -1.01 -7.84 0.48
C LYS A 15 -1.23 -8.26 -0.97
N TRP A 16 -0.34 -7.87 -1.87
CA TRP A 16 -0.36 -8.32 -3.27
C TRP A 16 -0.18 -9.85 -3.41
N ASN A 17 0.64 -10.47 -2.57
CA ASN A 17 0.79 -11.93 -2.53
C ASN A 17 -0.45 -12.65 -2.00
N GLN A 18 -1.24 -12.00 -1.14
CA GLN A 18 -2.51 -12.55 -0.64
C GLN A 18 -3.59 -12.52 -1.72
N ASP A 19 -3.71 -11.39 -2.42
CA ASP A 19 -4.55 -11.26 -3.61
C ASP A 19 -3.95 -10.17 -4.51
N ASN A 20 -3.59 -10.56 -5.74
CA ASN A 20 -2.99 -9.67 -6.72
C ASN A 20 -4.01 -8.88 -7.54
N GLN A 21 -5.30 -9.23 -7.44
CA GLN A 21 -6.42 -8.62 -8.17
C GLN A 21 -6.17 -8.54 -9.69
N GLY A 22 -5.45 -9.51 -10.25
CA GLY A 22 -5.06 -9.54 -11.66
C GLY A 22 -3.97 -8.54 -12.05
N LEU A 23 -3.38 -7.80 -11.10
CA LEU A 23 -2.37 -6.78 -11.33
C LEU A 23 -0.95 -7.32 -11.12
N SER A 24 0.00 -6.83 -11.91
CA SER A 24 1.42 -6.99 -11.56
C SER A 24 1.75 -6.15 -10.32
N TYR A 25 2.75 -6.58 -9.53
CA TYR A 25 3.17 -5.85 -8.32
C TYR A 25 3.49 -4.36 -8.60
N ARG A 26 4.09 -4.06 -9.77
CA ARG A 26 4.37 -2.67 -10.17
C ARG A 26 3.11 -1.85 -10.39
N SER A 27 2.06 -2.45 -10.94
CA SER A 27 0.77 -1.79 -11.17
C SER A 27 0.01 -1.62 -9.87
N PHE A 28 -0.04 -2.66 -9.03
CA PHE A 28 -0.66 -2.61 -7.70
C PHE A 28 -0.02 -1.54 -6.82
N ARG A 29 1.32 -1.47 -6.77
CA ARG A 29 2.04 -0.45 -5.99
C ARG A 29 1.77 0.99 -6.46
N LYS A 30 1.43 1.19 -7.74
CA LYS A 30 1.07 2.53 -8.26
C LYS A 30 -0.31 3.00 -7.77
N LEU A 31 -1.13 2.11 -7.23
CA LEU A 31 -2.42 2.47 -6.63
C LEU A 31 -2.26 3.16 -5.26
N ALA A 32 -1.05 3.13 -4.67
CA ALA A 32 -0.75 3.80 -3.41
C ALA A 32 -0.86 5.33 -3.54
N VAL A 33 -1.76 5.93 -2.76
CA VAL A 33 -1.95 7.38 -2.66
C VAL A 33 -1.49 7.88 -1.28
N PRO A 34 -0.91 9.08 -1.17
CA PRO A 34 -0.53 9.64 0.13
C PRO A 34 -1.77 9.94 0.99
N VAL A 35 -1.66 9.72 2.30
CA VAL A 35 -2.67 10.13 3.28
C VAL A 35 -2.27 11.49 3.86
N PHE A 36 -3.12 12.50 3.67
CA PHE A 36 -2.79 13.89 4.03
C PHE A 36 -2.60 14.12 5.54
N ALA A 37 -3.30 13.35 6.37
CA ALA A 37 -3.32 13.51 7.83
C ALA A 37 -2.52 12.44 8.60
N GLY A 38 -1.64 11.68 7.94
CA GLY A 38 -1.00 10.51 8.55
C GLY A 38 0.50 10.45 8.33
N ASP A 39 1.29 11.46 8.70
CA ASP A 39 2.77 11.40 8.81
C ASP A 39 3.52 10.50 7.80
N GLY A 40 3.20 10.60 6.50
CA GLY A 40 3.84 9.82 5.43
C GLY A 40 3.24 8.42 5.16
N ALA A 41 2.11 8.10 5.76
CA ALA A 41 1.27 6.96 5.46
C ALA A 41 0.70 7.05 4.04
N ILE A 42 0.39 5.87 3.51
CA ILE A 42 -0.23 5.71 2.20
C ILE A 42 -1.51 4.91 2.32
N ALA A 43 -2.46 5.14 1.42
CA ALA A 43 -3.64 4.33 1.26
C ALA A 43 -3.54 3.51 -0.03
N VAL A 44 -3.89 2.23 0.01
CA VAL A 44 -3.88 1.33 -1.16
C VAL A 44 -5.24 0.63 -1.25
N PRO A 45 -5.92 0.68 -2.41
CA PRO A 45 -7.14 -0.09 -2.59
C PRO A 45 -6.81 -1.59 -2.75
N TRP A 46 -7.50 -2.44 -2.00
CA TRP A 46 -7.30 -3.88 -1.99
C TRP A 46 -8.62 -4.60 -1.70
N CYS A 47 -9.05 -5.50 -2.59
CA CYS A 47 -10.25 -6.34 -2.42
C CYS A 47 -11.52 -5.57 -2.02
N GLY A 48 -11.73 -4.38 -2.59
CA GLY A 48 -12.90 -3.53 -2.29
C GLY A 48 -12.80 -2.68 -1.02
N MET A 49 -11.67 -2.71 -0.31
CA MET A 49 -11.37 -1.85 0.84
C MET A 49 -10.14 -0.96 0.59
N TRP A 50 -9.93 0.01 1.48
CA TRP A 50 -8.72 0.85 1.49
C TRP A 50 -7.85 0.47 2.68
N LEU A 51 -6.61 0.09 2.40
CA LEU A 51 -5.61 -0.22 3.42
C LEU A 51 -4.77 1.02 3.69
N CYS A 52 -4.71 1.47 4.94
CA CYS A 52 -3.74 2.49 5.35
C CYS A 52 -2.45 1.80 5.78
N VAL A 53 -1.31 2.21 5.22
CA VAL A 53 0.00 1.65 5.55
C VAL A 53 0.89 2.78 6.07
N GLU A 54 1.22 2.69 7.34
CA GLU A 54 2.10 3.62 8.05
C GLU A 54 3.54 3.53 7.52
N THR A 55 4.37 4.52 7.86
CA THR A 55 5.76 4.59 7.35
C THR A 55 6.64 3.41 7.77
N ASP A 56 6.33 2.78 8.89
CA ASP A 56 6.98 1.58 9.44
C ASP A 56 6.43 0.26 8.85
N GLY A 57 5.42 0.32 7.98
CA GLY A 57 4.79 -0.85 7.36
C GLY A 57 3.60 -1.42 8.12
N TYR A 58 3.21 -0.85 9.27
CA TYR A 58 1.97 -1.24 9.93
C TYR A 58 0.77 -0.99 9.00
N THR A 59 -0.09 -1.99 8.83
CA THR A 59 -1.20 -1.96 7.88
C THR A 59 -2.53 -2.00 8.62
N HIS A 60 -3.32 -0.95 8.48
CA HIS A 60 -4.73 -0.90 8.85
C HIS A 60 -5.57 -1.47 7.70
N SER A 61 -6.42 -2.44 8.02
CA SER A 61 -7.35 -3.10 7.08
C SER A 61 -8.77 -3.04 7.59
#